data_AF-A0A7Y2FZZ3-F1
#
_entry.id   AF-A0A7Y2FZZ3-F1
#
_cell.length_a   1.000
_cell.length_b   1.000
_cell.length_c   1.000
_cell.angle_alpha   90.00
_cell.angle_beta   90.00
_cell.angle_gamma   90.00
#
_symmetry.space_group_name_H-M   'P 1'
#
loop_
_entity.id
_entity.type
_entity.pdbx_description
1 polymer ?
#
loop_
_entity_poly.entity_id
_entity_poly.type
_entity_poly.pdbx_seq_one_letter_code
_entity_poly.pdbx_strand_id
1 'polypeptide(L)'
;MQSAPQSYEEGIVQYYEQCQIDYELVWHLNSQMCMHYGYWTPSTKTFQDSLLQMNRELISQVNISKNDHVLDAGCGVGGSSIFLAKNIGARVTGITLTPSQVEECKKMP
;
A
#
# COMPACT_ATOMS: atom_id res chain seq x y z
N MET A 1 14.77 23.92 7.94
CA MET A 1 13.52 24.06 7.17
C MET A 1 13.86 23.62 5.74
N GLN A 2 13.32 22.51 5.25
CA GLN A 2 13.57 22.11 3.85
C GLN A 2 12.93 23.16 2.93
N SER A 3 13.60 23.47 1.83
CA SER A 3 13.07 24.36 0.79
C SER A 3 11.82 23.74 0.15
N ALA A 4 10.89 24.59 -0.29
CA ALA A 4 9.71 24.12 -1.01
C ALA A 4 10.10 23.25 -2.23
N PRO A 5 9.36 22.17 -2.51
CA PRO A 5 9.66 21.28 -3.62
C PRO A 5 9.58 22.01 -4.96
N GLN A 6 10.45 21.64 -5.91
CA GLN A 6 10.53 22.30 -7.22
C GLN A 6 9.52 21.72 -8.22
N SER A 7 8.96 20.55 -7.93
CA SER A 7 7.91 19.87 -8.70
C SER A 7 6.88 19.18 -7.80
N TYR A 8 5.75 18.77 -8.39
CA TYR A 8 4.71 18.03 -7.66
C TYR A 8 5.22 16.65 -7.22
N GLU A 9 6.00 15.99 -8.08
CA GLU A 9 6.62 14.70 -7.84
C GLU A 9 7.59 14.76 -6.66
N GLU A 10 8.46 15.78 -6.65
CA GLU A 10 9.37 16.02 -5.51
C GLU A 10 8.60 16.30 -4.22
N GLY A 11 7.49 17.04 -4.30
CA GLY A 11 6.63 17.29 -3.14
C GLY A 11 6.03 16.02 -2.56
N ILE A 12 5.59 15.09 -3.43
CA ILE A 12 5.08 13.78 -3.02
C ILE A 12 6.18 12.95 -2.37
N VAL A 13 7.37 12.89 -2.98
CA VAL A 13 8.50 12.13 -2.43
C VAL A 13 8.91 12.69 -1.06
N GLN A 14 9.09 14.01 -0.95
CA GLN A 14 9.44 14.66 0.32
C GLN A 14 8.41 14.38 1.41
N TYR A 15 7.11 14.42 1.10
CA TYR A 15 6.05 14.11 2.06
C TYR A 15 6.19 12.69 2.61
N TYR A 16 6.30 11.69 1.73
CA TYR A 16 6.38 10.30 2.15
C TYR A 16 7.71 9.94 2.83
N GLU A 17 8.81 10.57 2.46
CA GLU A 17 10.10 10.40 3.16
C GLU A 17 10.07 11.02 4.56
N GLN A 18 9.50 12.22 4.72
CA GLN A 18 9.44 12.90 6.01
C GLN A 18 8.45 12.24 6.97
N CYS A 19 7.31 11.78 6.47
CA CYS A 19 6.29 11.13 7.27
C CYS A 19 6.53 9.61 7.41
N GLN A 20 7.61 9.05 6.84
CA GLN A 20 7.84 7.60 6.81
C GLN A 20 7.79 6.96 8.21
N ILE A 21 8.44 7.61 9.19
CA ILE A 21 8.44 7.15 10.60
C ILE A 21 7.03 7.22 11.21
N ASP A 22 6.28 8.27 10.92
CA ASP A 22 4.90 8.40 11.39
C ASP A 22 3.99 7.35 10.74
N TYR A 23 4.22 7.01 9.47
CA TYR A 23 3.51 5.94 8.78
C TYR A 23 3.87 4.56 9.33
N GLU A 24 5.15 4.29 9.60
CA GLU A 24 5.61 3.04 10.22
C GLU A 24 4.98 2.82 11.61
N LEU A 25 4.91 3.88 12.43
CA LEU A 25 4.37 3.85 13.79
C LEU A 25 2.83 3.87 13.85
N VAL A 26 2.17 4.76 13.10
CA VAL A 26 0.71 4.95 13.15
C VAL A 26 -0.01 3.89 12.33
N TRP A 27 0.51 3.55 11.15
CA TRP A 27 -0.14 2.61 10.23
C TRP A 27 0.32 1.16 10.39
N HIS A 28 1.16 0.86 11.41
CA HIS A 28 1.62 -0.49 11.74
C HIS A 28 2.14 -1.23 10.50
N LEU A 29 2.98 -0.57 9.70
CA LEU A 29 3.49 -1.10 8.43
C LEU A 29 4.16 -2.47 8.57
N ASN A 30 4.71 -2.76 9.75
CA ASN A 30 5.27 -4.06 10.12
C ASN A 30 4.24 -5.22 10.13
N SER A 31 2.93 -4.96 10.10
CA SER A 31 1.89 -5.99 10.23
C SER A 31 0.93 -6.09 9.04
N GLN A 32 0.56 -4.98 8.40
CA GLN A 32 -0.49 -4.97 7.37
C GLN A 32 -0.09 -4.25 6.08
N MET A 33 1.08 -3.60 6.03
CA MET A 33 1.67 -3.01 4.80
C MET A 33 0.73 -2.06 4.01
N CYS A 34 -0.25 -1.45 4.66
CA CYS A 34 -1.26 -0.60 4.02
C CYS A 34 -1.10 0.85 4.49
N MET A 35 -0.92 1.77 3.54
CA MET A 35 -0.86 3.23 3.79
C MET A 35 -2.17 3.90 3.34
N HIS A 36 -3.31 3.35 3.74
CA HIS A 36 -4.64 3.85 3.40
C HIS A 36 -5.64 3.54 4.51
N TYR A 37 -6.75 4.28 4.57
CA TYR A 37 -7.82 4.03 5.53
C TYR A 37 -8.35 2.58 5.45
N GLY A 38 -8.67 2.02 6.61
CA GLY A 38 -9.31 0.72 6.73
C GLY A 38 -10.81 0.78 6.42
N TYR A 39 -11.36 -0.35 5.97
CA TYR A 39 -12.78 -0.52 5.72
C TYR A 39 -13.45 -1.16 6.93
N TRP A 40 -14.36 -0.44 7.58
CA TRP A 40 -14.97 -0.86 8.84
C TRP A 40 -16.33 -1.52 8.62
N THR A 41 -16.49 -2.71 9.18
CA THR A 41 -17.73 -3.50 9.16
C THR A 41 -18.04 -3.99 10.57
N PRO A 42 -19.25 -4.53 10.85
CA PRO A 42 -19.53 -5.14 12.14
C PRO A 42 -18.57 -6.28 12.53
N SER A 43 -17.86 -6.89 11.57
CA SER A 43 -16.88 -7.95 11.81
C SER A 43 -15.45 -7.45 12.04
N THR A 44 -15.12 -6.18 11.75
CA THR A 44 -13.79 -5.62 12.00
C THR A 44 -13.68 -5.15 13.45
N LYS A 45 -12.69 -5.65 14.20
CA LYS A 45 -12.52 -5.34 15.63
C LYS A 45 -11.31 -4.47 15.91
N THR A 46 -10.30 -4.56 15.04
CA THR A 46 -9.06 -3.80 15.15
C THR A 46 -8.82 -2.98 13.90
N PHE A 47 -7.89 -2.02 13.99
CA PHE A 47 -7.46 -1.25 12.84
C PHE A 47 -6.79 -2.15 11.78
N GLN A 48 -6.02 -3.14 12.21
CA GLN A 48 -5.43 -4.13 11.32
C GLN A 48 -6.49 -4.92 10.56
N ASP A 49 -7.58 -5.32 11.24
CA ASP A 49 -8.70 -6.00 10.57
C ASP A 49 -9.34 -5.11 9.51
N SER A 50 -9.47 -3.81 9.77
CA SER A 50 -10.08 -2.90 8.80
C SER A 50 -9.17 -2.64 7.59
N LEU A 51 -7.84 -2.64 7.77
CA LEU A 51 -6.88 -2.61 6.64
C LEU A 51 -7.01 -3.86 5.77
N LEU A 52 -7.03 -5.05 6.38
CA LEU A 52 -7.23 -6.30 5.65
C LEU A 52 -8.60 -6.34 4.95
N GLN A 53 -9.65 -5.88 5.63
CA GLN A 53 -10.99 -5.83 5.07
C GLN A 53 -11.03 -4.90 3.85
N MET A 54 -10.33 -3.77 3.87
CA MET A 54 -10.24 -2.89 2.70
C MET A 54 -9.67 -3.63 1.49
N ASN A 55 -8.61 -4.42 1.65
CA ASN A 55 -8.06 -5.23 0.56
C ASN A 55 -9.07 -6.27 0.04
N ARG A 56 -9.86 -6.89 0.93
CA ARG A 56 -10.92 -7.83 0.55
C ARG A 56 -12.04 -7.16 -0.23
N GLU A 57 -12.49 -5.98 0.22
CA GLU A 57 -13.52 -5.21 -0.48
C GLU A 57 -13.02 -4.71 -1.83
N LEU A 58 -11.80 -4.17 -1.91
CA LEU A 58 -11.21 -3.75 -3.17
C LEU A 58 -11.24 -4.89 -4.19
N ILE A 59 -10.81 -6.08 -3.77
CA ILE A 59 -10.77 -7.28 -4.61
C ILE A 59 -12.16 -7.79 -4.96
N SER A 60 -13.13 -7.73 -4.07
CA SER A 60 -14.50 -8.21 -4.34
C SER A 60 -15.21 -7.37 -5.41
N GLN A 61 -14.85 -6.09 -5.52
CA GLN A 61 -15.42 -5.15 -6.48
C GLN A 61 -14.82 -5.27 -7.88
N VAL A 62 -13.65 -5.92 -8.01
CA VAL A 62 -12.93 -6.04 -9.27
C VAL A 62 -12.92 -7.49 -9.74
N ASN A 63 -13.34 -7.72 -10.99
CA ASN A 63 -13.40 -9.06 -11.56
C ASN A 63 -12.01 -9.52 -12.05
N ILE A 64 -11.07 -9.68 -11.12
CA ILE A 64 -9.69 -10.09 -11.39
C ILE A 64 -9.55 -11.61 -11.24
N SER A 65 -8.88 -12.22 -12.19
CA SER A 65 -8.52 -13.64 -12.21
C SER A 65 -7.00 -13.83 -12.17
N LYS A 66 -6.56 -15.07 -11.91
CA LYS A 66 -5.14 -15.45 -11.95
C LYS A 66 -4.46 -15.23 -13.31
N ASN A 67 -5.25 -15.10 -14.38
CA ASN A 67 -4.73 -14.91 -15.75
C ASN A 67 -4.49 -13.43 -16.06
N ASP A 68 -4.93 -12.53 -15.19
CA ASP A 68 -4.81 -11.09 -15.40
C ASP A 68 -3.45 -10.55 -14.96
N HIS A 69 -3.09 -9.43 -15.58
CA HIS A 69 -1.96 -8.60 -15.17
C HIS A 69 -2.48 -7.25 -14.67
N VAL A 70 -2.24 -6.97 -13.41
CA VAL A 70 -2.79 -5.81 -12.68
C VAL A 70 -1.70 -4.78 -12.45
N LEU A 71 -2.04 -3.51 -12.66
CA LEU A 71 -1.22 -2.36 -12.29
C LEU A 71 -1.75 -1.74 -10.99
N ASP A 72 -0.88 -1.63 -9.99
CA ASP A 72 -1.14 -0.92 -8.73
C ASP A 72 -0.38 0.42 -8.76
N ALA A 73 -1.09 1.50 -9.11
CA ALA A 73 -0.52 2.82 -9.32
C ALA A 73 -0.53 3.63 -8.02
N GLY A 74 0.65 3.81 -7.43
CA GLY A 74 0.78 4.32 -6.06
C GLY A 74 0.77 3.20 -5.03
N CYS A 75 1.46 2.09 -5.31
CA CYS A 75 1.41 0.85 -4.53
C CYS A 75 1.96 0.97 -3.10
N GLY A 76 2.59 2.09 -2.76
CA GLY A 76 3.29 2.25 -1.49
C GLY A 76 4.37 1.19 -1.32
N VAL A 77 4.41 0.56 -0.14
CA VAL A 77 5.29 -0.58 0.15
C VAL A 77 4.79 -1.93 -0.40
N GLY A 78 3.70 -1.93 -1.16
CA GLY A 78 3.24 -3.10 -1.92
C GLY A 78 2.22 -4.01 -1.22
N GLY A 79 1.62 -3.61 -0.10
CA GLY A 79 0.70 -4.47 0.68
C GLY A 79 -0.49 -5.00 -0.10
N SER A 80 -1.22 -4.13 -0.80
CA SER A 80 -2.34 -4.47 -1.70
C SER A 80 -1.88 -5.38 -2.84
N SER A 81 -0.77 -5.03 -3.49
CA SER A 81 -0.18 -5.80 -4.58
C SER A 81 0.18 -7.23 -4.16
N ILE A 82 0.84 -7.39 -3.01
CA ILE A 82 1.22 -8.70 -2.45
C ILE A 82 -0.02 -9.47 -2.05
N PHE A 83 -0.99 -8.82 -1.41
CA PHE A 83 -2.25 -9.46 -1.02
C PHE A 83 -3.00 -10.01 -2.24
N LEU A 84 -3.10 -9.23 -3.31
CA LEU A 84 -3.74 -9.62 -4.57
C LEU A 84 -3.02 -10.83 -5.21
N ALA A 85 -1.69 -10.75 -5.33
CA ALA A 85 -0.88 -11.83 -5.89
C ALA A 85 -1.01 -13.12 -5.07
N LYS A 86 -0.98 -13.04 -3.72
CA LYS A 86 -1.08 -14.21 -2.84
C LYS A 86 -2.48 -14.84 -2.82
N ASN A 87 -3.56 -14.05 -2.87
CA ASN A 87 -4.93 -14.57 -2.73
C ASN A 87 -5.59 -14.95 -4.07
N ILE A 88 -5.32 -14.21 -5.15
CA ILE A 88 -5.91 -14.48 -6.48
C ILE A 88 -4.94 -15.25 -7.37
N GLY A 89 -3.62 -15.05 -7.20
CA GLY A 89 -2.61 -15.59 -8.12
C GLY A 89 -2.42 -14.77 -9.39
N ALA A 90 -2.98 -13.56 -9.45
CA ALA A 90 -2.79 -12.64 -10.57
C ALA A 90 -1.34 -12.13 -10.61
N ARG A 91 -0.86 -11.77 -11.79
CA ARG A 91 0.42 -11.05 -11.93
C ARG A 91 0.18 -9.59 -11.58
N VAL A 92 1.05 -8.99 -10.76
CA VAL A 92 0.89 -7.60 -10.32
C VAL A 92 2.16 -6.81 -10.58
N THR A 93 2.03 -5.59 -11.09
CA THR A 93 3.09 -4.60 -11.17
C THR A 93 2.70 -3.40 -10.32
N GLY A 94 3.45 -3.14 -9.26
CA GLY A 94 3.32 -1.93 -8.46
C GLY A 94 4.23 -0.83 -8.96
N ILE A 95 3.75 0.41 -8.97
CA ILE A 95 4.57 1.60 -9.19
C ILE A 95 4.41 2.57 -8.02
N THR A 96 5.50 3.20 -7.62
CA THR A 96 5.51 4.29 -6.65
C THR A 96 6.58 5.30 -7.02
N LEU A 97 6.36 6.57 -6.66
CA LEU A 97 7.34 7.64 -6.85
C LEU A 97 8.44 7.60 -5.80
N THR A 98 8.19 7.01 -4.63
CA THR A 98 9.08 7.06 -3.48
C THR A 98 10.03 5.85 -3.46
N PRO A 99 11.34 6.01 -3.71
CA PRO A 99 12.25 4.86 -3.82
C PRO A 99 12.38 4.03 -2.54
N SER A 100 12.30 4.65 -1.35
CA SER A 100 12.38 3.94 -0.08
C SER A 100 11.27 2.90 0.09
N GLN A 101 10.09 3.14 -0.47
CA GLN A 101 8.98 2.19 -0.43
C GLN A 101 9.25 0.94 -1.27
N VAL A 102 9.98 1.08 -2.38
CA VAL A 102 10.43 -0.06 -3.20
C VAL A 102 11.45 -0.89 -2.44
N GLU A 103 12.40 -0.24 -1.77
CA GLU A 103 13.41 -0.94 -0.96
C GLU A 103 12.77 -1.68 0.22
N GLU A 104 11.75 -1.09 0.85
CA GLU A 104 11.01 -1.74 1.92
C GLU A 104 10.21 -2.97 1.40
N CYS A 105 9.53 -2.82 0.26
CA CYS A 105 8.85 -3.93 -0.41
C CYS A 105 9.80 -5.11 -0.72
N LYS A 106 11.06 -4.86 -1.10
CA LYS A 106 12.04 -5.90 -1.44
C LYS A 106 12.56 -6.69 -0.24
N LYS A 107 12.49 -6.14 0.98
CA LYS A 107 12.90 -6.85 2.21
C LYS A 107 11.86 -7.88 2.66
N MET A 108 10.69 -7.87 2.04
CA MET A 108 9.54 -8.66 2.48
C MET A 108 9.46 -9.99 1.71
N PRO A 109 8.98 -11.08 2.35
CA PRO A 109 8.96 -12.43 1.81
C PRO A 109 7.82 -12.75 0.82
#